data_AF-A0A7J8GV18-F1
#
_entry.id   AF-A0A7J8GV18-F1
#
_cell.length_a   1.000
_cell.length_b   1.000
_cell.length_c   1.000
_cell.angle_alpha   90.00
_cell.angle_beta   90.00
_cell.angle_gamma   90.00
#
_symmetry.space_group_name_H-M   'P 1'
#
loop_
_entity.id
_entity.type
_entity.pdbx_description
1 polymer ?
#
loop_
_entity_poly.entity_id
_entity_poly.type
_entity_poly.pdbx_seq_one_letter_code
_entity_poly.pdbx_strand_id
1 'polypeptide(L)'
;MFFDLLNFAAESLELGGRLVYWLPVYTPEYTEEMVPWHPCLKLISNCEQKLSSHTSRRLITMEKVKKFENRDQYSHLLSDQFLPYQGHNSFREKYFSGITKRIAKEEKSGQE
;
A
#
# COMPACT_ATOMS: atom_id res chain seq x y z
N MET A 1 -0.85 5.50 -9.02
CA MET A 1 -1.50 6.28 -7.95
C MET A 1 -0.59 6.49 -6.74
N PHE A 2 -0.04 5.46 -6.09
CA PHE A 2 0.91 5.70 -4.97
C PHE A 2 2.29 6.21 -5.40
N PHE A 3 2.68 6.00 -6.65
CA PHE A 3 3.96 6.47 -7.19
C PHE A 3 4.13 7.99 -7.11
N ASP A 4 3.08 8.75 -7.43
CA ASP A 4 3.14 10.22 -7.41
C ASP A 4 3.40 10.74 -5.99
N LEU A 5 2.78 10.09 -4.98
CA LEU A 5 3.02 10.40 -3.57
C LEU A 5 4.47 10.09 -3.15
N LEU A 6 4.98 8.92 -3.54
CA LEU A 6 6.34 8.51 -3.18
C LEU A 6 7.39 9.39 -3.87
N ASN A 7 7.17 9.75 -5.14
CA ASN A 7 8.02 10.69 -5.88
C ASN A 7 8.00 12.07 -5.22
N PHE A 8 6.81 12.60 -4.92
CA PHE A 8 6.68 13.90 -4.24
C PHE A 8 7.39 13.93 -2.89
N ALA A 9 7.24 12.86 -2.09
CA ALA A 9 7.93 12.74 -0.81
C ALA A 9 9.45 12.60 -0.99
N ALA A 10 9.90 11.83 -1.97
CA ALA A 10 11.32 11.67 -2.28
C ALA A 10 11.95 13.00 -2.71
N GLU A 11 11.24 13.83 -3.48
CA GLU A 11 11.71 15.15 -3.88
C GLU A 11 11.69 16.15 -2.71
N SER A 12 10.60 16.20 -1.96
CA SER A 12 10.30 17.28 -1.01
C SER A 12 10.83 17.10 0.41
N LEU A 13 11.01 15.86 0.88
CA LEU A 13 11.49 15.62 2.25
C LEU A 13 12.98 15.92 2.37
N GLU A 14 13.43 16.36 3.53
CA GLU A 14 14.85 16.35 3.88
C GLU A 14 15.34 14.91 4.16
N LEU A 15 16.66 14.68 4.13
CA LEU A 15 17.22 13.38 4.54
C LEU A 15 16.85 13.07 6.00
N GLY A 16 16.38 11.84 6.25
CA GLY A 16 15.80 11.44 7.53
C GLY A 16 14.34 11.88 7.73
N GLY A 17 13.79 12.70 6.82
CA GLY A 17 12.37 13.05 6.81
C GLY A 17 11.49 11.83 6.53
N ARG A 18 10.26 11.84 7.06
CA ARG A 18 9.35 10.68 7.01
C ARG A 18 8.07 10.95 6.25
N LEU A 19 7.70 9.99 5.41
CA LEU A 19 6.39 9.87 4.79
C LEU A 19 5.55 8.87 5.59
N VAL A 20 4.35 9.27 6.02
CA VAL A 20 3.41 8.39 6.71
C VAL A 20 2.06 8.44 6.00
N TYR A 21 1.51 7.29 5.64
CA TYR A 21 0.22 7.21 4.96
C TYR A 21 -0.54 5.92 5.26
N TRP A 22 -1.85 5.97 5.05
CA TRP A 22 -2.72 4.78 5.12
C TRP A 22 -2.83 4.11 3.77
N LEU A 23 -2.58 2.80 3.77
CA LEU A 23 -2.74 1.94 2.61
C LEU A 23 -3.93 0.99 2.84
N PRO A 24 -5.03 1.10 2.06
CA PRO A 24 -6.15 0.19 2.18
C PRO A 24 -5.80 -1.19 1.60
N VAL A 25 -6.22 -2.26 2.28
CA VAL A 25 -5.90 -3.64 1.88
C VAL A 25 -7.08 -4.59 2.05
N TYR A 26 -7.19 -5.55 1.13
CA TYR A 26 -8.05 -6.72 1.29
C TYR A 26 -7.21 -7.80 1.97
N THR A 27 -7.51 -8.06 3.25
CA THR A 27 -6.65 -8.84 4.14
C THR A 27 -6.28 -10.23 3.60
N PRO A 28 -7.19 -11.02 2.99
CA PRO A 28 -6.85 -12.35 2.49
C PRO A 28 -5.82 -12.39 1.36
N GLU A 29 -5.60 -11.28 0.65
CA GLU A 29 -4.67 -11.20 -0.48
C GLU A 29 -3.51 -10.25 -0.20
N TYR A 30 -3.43 -9.71 1.01
CA TYR A 30 -2.38 -8.76 1.35
C TYR A 30 -1.04 -9.48 1.59
N THR A 31 0.00 -9.01 0.91
CA THR A 31 1.39 -9.36 1.20
C THR A 31 2.24 -8.09 1.37
N GLU A 32 3.37 -8.18 2.05
CA GLU A 32 4.21 -6.99 2.31
C GLU A 32 4.86 -6.44 1.05
N GLU A 33 5.11 -7.30 0.06
CA GLU A 33 5.64 -6.94 -1.27
C GLU A 33 4.67 -6.05 -2.04
N MET A 34 3.39 -6.02 -1.64
CA MET A 34 2.45 -5.09 -2.22
C MET A 34 2.79 -3.66 -1.86
N VAL A 35 3.43 -3.35 -0.72
CA VAL A 35 3.68 -1.96 -0.29
C VAL A 35 4.47 -1.20 -1.36
N PRO A 36 4.05 0.02 -1.77
CA PRO A 36 4.74 0.76 -2.83
C PRO A 36 6.20 1.01 -2.43
N TRP A 37 7.13 0.85 -3.37
CA TRP A 37 8.54 1.08 -3.13
C TRP A 37 9.05 2.32 -3.88
N HIS A 38 10.14 2.93 -3.41
CA HIS A 38 10.85 3.99 -4.12
C HIS A 38 12.32 4.02 -3.67
N PRO A 39 13.32 4.18 -4.57
CA PRO A 39 14.74 4.06 -4.24
C PRO A 39 15.24 5.05 -3.16
N CYS A 40 14.62 6.23 -3.07
CA CYS A 40 14.97 7.22 -2.06
C CYS A 40 14.34 6.97 -0.68
N LEU A 41 13.38 6.04 -0.58
CA LEU A 41 12.55 5.83 0.60
C LEU A 41 12.76 4.41 1.14
N LYS A 42 13.05 4.30 2.44
CA LYS A 42 13.16 3.03 3.15
C LYS A 42 11.92 2.80 4.00
N LEU A 43 11.30 1.63 3.88
CA LEU A 43 10.22 1.22 4.78
C LEU A 43 10.74 1.09 6.22
N ILE A 44 10.13 1.82 7.15
CA ILE A 44 10.47 1.82 8.58
C ILE A 44 9.46 1.00 9.38
N SER A 45 8.18 1.15 9.07
CA SER A 45 7.13 0.40 9.76
C SER A 45 5.92 0.15 8.86
N ASN A 46 5.25 -0.97 9.13
CA ASN A 46 4.04 -1.41 8.46
C ASN A 46 3.08 -2.00 9.50
N CYS A 47 2.13 -1.19 9.99
CA CYS A 47 1.24 -1.60 11.08
C CYS A 47 -0.18 -1.83 10.57
N GLU A 48 -0.79 -2.97 10.90
CA GLU A 48 -2.19 -3.24 10.55
C GLU A 48 -3.18 -2.59 11.51
N GLN A 49 -4.23 -2.01 10.94
CA GLN A 49 -5.47 -1.73 11.62
C GLN A 49 -6.62 -2.42 10.89
N LYS A 50 -7.22 -3.41 11.55
CA LYS A 50 -8.39 -4.14 11.04
C LYS A 50 -9.62 -3.24 11.08
N LEU A 51 -10.39 -3.24 9.98
CA LEU A 51 -11.65 -2.51 9.86
C LEU A 51 -12.85 -3.46 9.81
N SER A 52 -12.67 -4.65 9.21
CA SER A 52 -13.65 -5.74 9.17
C SER A 52 -12.93 -7.09 9.09
N SER A 53 -13.66 -8.20 8.87
CA SER A 53 -13.06 -9.54 8.68
C SER A 53 -12.15 -9.62 7.46
N HIS A 54 -12.45 -8.87 6.40
CA HIS A 54 -11.76 -8.97 5.10
C HIS A 54 -11.08 -7.67 4.66
N THR A 55 -11.25 -6.59 5.42
CA THR A 55 -10.69 -5.29 5.07
C THR A 55 -9.91 -4.72 6.23
N SER A 56 -8.70 -4.27 5.92
CA SER A 56 -7.81 -3.59 6.85
C SER A 56 -7.18 -2.38 6.18
N ARG A 57 -6.50 -1.56 6.98
CA ARG A 57 -5.59 -0.53 6.48
C ARG A 57 -4.23 -0.69 7.14
N ARG A 58 -3.17 -0.42 6.38
CA ARG A 58 -1.78 -0.49 6.85
C ARG A 58 -1.24 0.92 7.03
N LEU A 59 -0.76 1.26 8.22
CA LEU A 59 -0.04 2.51 8.47
C LEU A 59 1.40 2.31 8.02
N ILE A 60 1.71 2.87 6.87
CA ILE A 60 3.03 2.75 6.26
C ILE A 60 3.85 3.98 6.64
N THR A 61 5.03 3.74 7.22
CA THR A 61 6.03 4.78 7.49
C THR A 61 7.28 4.50 6.69
N MET A 62 7.71 5.48 5.91
CA MET A 62 8.95 5.45 5.15
C MET A 62 9.83 6.63 5.53
N GLU A 63 11.15 6.44 5.43
CA GLU A 63 12.15 7.47 5.70
C GLU A 63 12.99 7.74 4.45
N LYS A 64 13.27 9.01 4.16
CA LYS A 64 14.14 9.39 3.06
C LYS A 64 15.60 9.12 3.42
N VAL A 65 16.22 8.16 2.74
CA VAL A 65 17.59 7.69 3.00
C VAL A 65 18.60 8.11 1.93
N LYS A 66 18.11 8.66 0.80
CA LYS A 66 18.93 9.07 -0.34
C LYS A 66 18.40 10.40 -0.89
N LYS A 67 19.30 11.25 -1.41
CA LYS A 67 18.91 12.42 -2.20
C LYS A 67 18.21 11.98 -3.49
N PHE A 68 17.21 12.76 -3.90
CA PHE A 68 16.48 12.52 -5.12
C PHE A 68 17.31 12.99 -6.32
N GLU A 69 17.36 12.16 -7.37
CA GLU A 69 18.02 12.45 -8.63
C GLU A 69 17.02 12.28 -9.78
N ASN A 70 17.22 12.97 -10.91
CA ASN A 70 16.29 12.89 -12.06
C ASN A 70 16.01 11.45 -12.55
N ARG A 71 16.99 10.54 -12.41
CA ARG A 71 16.82 9.11 -12.74
C ARG A 71 15.83 8.38 -11.85
N ASP A 72 15.61 8.85 -10.63
CA ASP A 72 14.76 8.19 -9.64
C ASP A 72 13.26 8.39 -9.96
N GLN A 73 12.90 9.44 -10.72
CA GLN A 73 11.52 9.78 -11.12
C GLN A 73 10.79 8.62 -11.82
N TYR A 74 11.53 7.85 -12.63
CA TYR A 74 11.02 6.73 -13.43
C TYR A 74 11.41 5.37 -12.86
N SER A 75 11.93 5.32 -11.62
CA SER A 75 12.39 4.07 -10.97
C SER A 75 11.32 2.98 -10.92
N HIS A 76 10.04 3.37 -10.82
CA HIS A 76 8.89 2.47 -10.84
C HIS A 76 8.69 1.73 -12.18
N LEU A 77 9.23 2.24 -13.28
CA LEU A 77 9.15 1.60 -14.61
C LEU A 77 10.28 0.60 -14.86
N LEU A 78 11.37 0.70 -14.10
CA LEU A 78 12.61 -0.05 -14.33
C LEU A 78 12.76 -1.29 -13.44
N SER A 79 11.89 -1.44 -12.44
CA SER A 79 11.98 -2.54 -11.49
C SER A 79 11.07 -3.69 -11.95
N ASP A 80 11.66 -4.81 -12.36
CA ASP A 80 10.95 -6.09 -12.59
C ASP A 80 10.26 -6.61 -11.31
N GLN A 81 10.64 -6.09 -10.14
CA GLN A 81 10.00 -6.35 -8.84
C GLN A 81 8.70 -5.56 -8.65
N PHE A 82 8.39 -4.62 -9.56
CA PHE A 82 7.08 -3.98 -9.57
C PHE A 82 6.11 -4.90 -10.28
N LEU A 83 5.62 -5.88 -9.55
CA LEU A 83 4.21 -6.18 -9.71
C LEU A 83 3.52 -4.83 -9.44
N PRO A 84 2.81 -4.24 -10.42
CA PRO A 84 1.98 -3.11 -10.10
C PRO A 84 1.13 -3.51 -8.91
N TYR A 85 0.64 -2.55 -8.16
CA TYR A 85 -0.52 -2.72 -7.32
C TYR A 85 -1.70 -3.26 -8.16
N GLN A 86 -1.63 -4.48 -8.67
CA GLN A 86 -2.66 -5.18 -9.44
C GLN A 86 -3.89 -5.32 -8.55
N GLY A 87 -3.69 -5.28 -7.24
CA GLY A 87 -4.74 -5.27 -6.24
C GLY A 87 -5.37 -3.91 -5.94
N HIS A 88 -4.96 -2.76 -6.49
CA HIS A 88 -5.65 -1.49 -6.14
C HIS A 88 -7.02 -1.38 -6.80
N ASN A 89 -7.12 -1.81 -8.07
CA ASN A 89 -8.42 -2.05 -8.68
C ASN A 89 -9.15 -3.17 -7.93
N SER A 90 -8.46 -4.26 -7.57
CA SER A 90 -9.10 -5.37 -6.85
C SER A 90 -9.66 -4.96 -5.47
N PHE A 91 -8.96 -4.13 -4.68
CA PHE A 91 -9.45 -3.65 -3.40
C PHE A 91 -10.67 -2.78 -3.60
N ARG A 92 -10.58 -1.76 -4.47
CA ARG A 92 -11.68 -0.85 -4.76
C ARG A 92 -12.90 -1.65 -5.24
N GLU A 93 -12.71 -2.55 -6.20
CA GLU A 93 -13.76 -3.41 -6.72
C GLU A 93 -14.36 -4.29 -5.62
N LYS A 94 -13.56 -5.00 -4.82
CA LYS A 94 -14.05 -5.89 -3.74
C LYS A 94 -14.75 -5.14 -2.61
N TYR A 95 -14.22 -3.97 -2.25
CA TYR A 95 -14.77 -3.14 -1.19
C TYR A 95 -16.10 -2.50 -1.61
N PHE A 96 -16.18 -1.91 -2.80
CA PHE A 96 -17.37 -1.21 -3.27
C PHE A 96 -18.41 -2.11 -3.96
N SER A 97 -18.04 -3.30 -4.44
CA SER A 97 -19.01 -4.30 -4.97
C SER A 97 -19.89 -4.93 -3.89
N GLY A 98 -19.56 -4.75 -2.60
CA GLY A 98 -20.29 -5.35 -1.49
C GLY A 98 -20.02 -6.85 -1.31
N ILE A 99 -19.09 -7.44 -2.07
CA ILE A 99 -18.66 -8.84 -1.91
C ILE A 99 -18.19 -9.09 -0.47
N THR A 100 -17.40 -8.17 0.10
CA THR A 100 -16.94 -8.24 1.50
C THR A 100 -18.09 -8.31 2.52
N LYS A 101 -19.22 -7.64 2.26
CA LYS A 101 -20.41 -7.70 3.12
C LYS A 101 -21.17 -9.02 2.97
N ARG A 102 -21.21 -9.58 1.75
CA ARG A 102 -21.85 -10.88 1.48
C ARG A 102 -21.10 -12.01 2.16
N ILE A 103 -19.77 -12.07 1.98
CA ILE A 103 -18.91 -13.07 2.62
C ILE A 103 -19.06 -13.00 4.14
N ALA A 104 -19.01 -11.79 4.72
CA ALA A 104 -19.18 -11.62 6.17
C ALA A 104 -20.58 -12.05 6.70
N LYS A 105 -21.60 -12.08 5.84
CA LYS A 105 -22.95 -12.56 6.19
C LYS A 105 -23.01 -14.09 6.11
N GLU A 106 -22.41 -14.68 5.09
CA GLU A 106 -22.34 -16.14 4.88
C GLU A 106 -21.53 -16.84 5.99
N GLU A 107 -20.39 -16.26 6.40
CA GLU A 107 -19.60 -16.78 7.53
C GLU A 107 -20.38 -16.81 8.84
N LYS A 108 -21.25 -15.82 9.08
CA LYS A 108 -22.09 -15.77 10.28
C LYS A 108 -23.22 -16.80 10.26
N SER A 109 -23.76 -17.14 9.09
CA SER A 109 -24.81 -18.15 8.96
C SER A 109 -24.31 -19.60 8.99
N GLY A 110 -23.04 -19.85 8.71
CA GLY A 110 -22.45 -21.20 8.75
C GLY A 110 -21.93 -21.63 10.12
N GLN A 111 -22.06 -20.78 11.14
CA GLN A 111 -21.67 -21.06 12.54
C GLN A 111 -22.88 -21.33 13.46
N GLU A 112 -24.10 -21.36 12.92
CA GLU A 112 -25.33 -21.84 13.56
C GLU A 112 -25.69 -23.23 13.04
#